data_AF-A0AB39RYJ5-F1
#
_entry.id   AF-A0AB39RYJ5-F1
#
_cell.length_a   1.000
_cell.length_b   1.000
_cell.length_c   1.000
_cell.angle_alpha   90.00
_cell.angle_beta   90.00
_cell.angle_gamma   90.00
#
_symmetry.space_group_name_H-M   'P 1'
#
loop_
_entity.id
_entity.type
_entity.pdbx_description
1 polymer ?
#
loop_
_entity_poly.entity_id
_entity_poly.type
_entity_poly.pdbx_seq_one_letter_code
_entity_poly.pdbx_strand_id
1 'polypeptide(L)'
;MTDPAEAGRRVNEGFVPLIRQIPGLLAYYWVDAGNGVMLSTSVFESEAGAEESIKQAAVFVRDNLASLLPNPPQVMSGQVVASA
;
A
#
# COMPACT_ATOMS: atom_id res chain seq x y z
N MET A 1 -0.68 -12.97 7.36
CA MET A 1 0.67 -12.38 7.53
C MET A 1 1.23 -12.85 8.85
N THR A 2 2.48 -13.28 8.83
CA THR A 2 3.17 -13.92 9.96
C THR A 2 3.91 -12.94 10.87
N ASP A 3 4.23 -11.72 10.40
CA ASP A 3 4.93 -10.70 11.19
C ASP A 3 4.56 -9.27 10.74
N PRO A 4 3.65 -8.58 11.47
CA PRO A 4 3.27 -7.18 11.18
C PRO A 4 4.39 -6.17 11.29
N ALA A 5 5.30 -6.35 12.26
CA ALA A 5 6.37 -5.40 12.52
C ALA A 5 7.38 -5.43 11.38
N GLU A 6 7.76 -6.64 10.94
CA GLU A 6 8.65 -6.82 9.80
C GLU A 6 8.03 -6.31 8.49
N ALA A 7 6.75 -6.58 8.26
CA ALA A 7 6.05 -6.06 7.08
C ALA A 7 6.02 -4.52 7.10
N GLY A 8 5.72 -3.91 8.25
CA GLY A 8 5.75 -2.46 8.42
C GLY A 8 7.14 -1.86 8.17
N ARG A 9 8.20 -2.50 8.66
CA ARG A 9 9.59 -2.09 8.41
C ARG A 9 9.91 -2.09 6.91
N ARG A 10 9.64 -3.19 6.21
CA ARG A 10 9.89 -3.30 4.75
C ARG A 10 9.10 -2.27 3.95
N VAL A 11 7.84 -2.05 4.29
CA VAL A 11 7.01 -1.02 3.62
C VAL A 11 7.57 0.38 3.87
N ASN A 12 7.95 0.70 5.11
CA ASN A 12 8.53 2.00 5.45
C ASN A 12 9.88 2.27 4.75
N GLU A 13 10.75 1.26 4.68
CA GLU A 13 12.09 1.40 4.08
C GLU A 13 12.05 1.32 2.55
N GLY A 14 11.13 0.54 1.98
CA GLY A 14 11.09 0.23 0.55
C GLY A 14 9.99 0.94 -0.21
N PHE A 15 8.72 0.77 0.18
CA PHE A 15 7.58 1.24 -0.61
C PHE A 15 7.23 2.71 -0.35
N VAL A 16 7.33 3.17 0.90
CA VAL A 16 7.02 4.55 1.27
C VAL A 16 7.87 5.59 0.50
N PRO A 17 9.18 5.39 0.28
CA PRO A 17 9.97 6.26 -0.60
C PRO A 17 9.49 6.27 -2.05
N LEU A 18 9.05 5.12 -2.58
CA LEU A 18 8.59 4.99 -3.97
C LEU A 18 7.25 5.69 -4.18
N ILE A 19 6.26 5.42 -3.33
CA ILE A 19 4.92 6.02 -3.48
C ILE A 19 4.96 7.54 -3.31
N ARG A 20 5.89 8.08 -2.49
CA ARG A 20 6.11 9.53 -2.34
C ARG A 20 6.62 10.22 -3.60
N GLN A 21 7.18 9.49 -4.55
CA GLN A 21 7.63 10.05 -5.83
C GLN A 21 6.48 10.19 -6.83
N ILE A 22 5.33 9.57 -6.56
CA ILE A 22 4.15 9.67 -7.42
C ILE A 22 3.48 11.03 -7.18
N PRO A 23 3.32 11.88 -8.22
CA PRO A 23 2.71 13.18 -8.07
C PRO A 23 1.29 13.12 -7.50
N GLY A 24 0.97 14.06 -6.61
CA GLY A 24 -0.36 14.19 -6.02
C GLY A 24 -0.68 13.20 -4.91
N LEU A 25 0.31 12.53 -4.30
CA LEU A 25 0.08 11.72 -3.09
C LEU A 25 -0.34 12.63 -1.92
N LEU A 26 -1.55 12.41 -1.40
CA LEU A 26 -2.10 13.15 -0.25
C LEU A 26 -1.92 12.38 1.06
N ALA A 27 -2.08 11.06 1.03
CA ALA A 27 -1.92 10.22 2.20
C ALA A 27 -1.52 8.79 1.82
N TYR A 28 -0.74 8.15 2.67
CA TYR A 28 -0.48 6.71 2.62
C TYR A 28 -0.52 6.13 4.03
N TYR A 29 -1.25 5.03 4.18
CA TYR A 29 -1.34 4.27 5.42
C TYR A 29 -1.03 2.80 5.13
N TRP A 30 -0.30 2.19 6.06
CA TRP A 30 -0.10 0.75 6.15
C TRP A 30 -0.59 0.31 7.52
N VAL A 31 -1.62 -0.53 7.53
CA VAL A 31 -2.43 -0.82 8.72
C VAL A 31 -2.43 -2.31 8.98
N ASP A 32 -2.13 -2.69 10.22
CA ASP A 32 -2.45 -4.02 10.74
C ASP A 32 -3.94 -4.07 11.09
N ALA A 33 -4.69 -4.79 10.26
CA ALA A 33 -6.14 -4.97 10.43
C ALA A 33 -6.47 -6.13 11.39
N GLY A 34 -5.45 -6.74 12.01
CA GLY A 34 -5.59 -7.91 12.87
C GLY A 34 -5.76 -9.20 12.08
N ASN A 35 -5.73 -10.33 12.78
CA ASN A 35 -5.90 -11.68 12.21
C ASN A 35 -4.96 -11.97 11.02
N GLY A 36 -3.77 -11.36 11.03
CA GLY A 36 -2.78 -11.51 9.96
C GLY A 36 -3.17 -10.80 8.66
N VAL A 37 -4.09 -9.84 8.68
CA VAL A 37 -4.48 -9.04 7.52
C VAL A 37 -3.77 -7.69 7.57
N MET A 38 -3.17 -7.30 6.45
CA MET A 38 -2.65 -5.94 6.25
C MET A 38 -3.47 -5.19 5.23
N LEU A 39 -3.65 -3.90 5.48
CA LEU A 39 -4.32 -2.98 4.58
C LEU A 39 -3.38 -1.83 4.24
N SER A 40 -3.18 -1.59 2.95
CA SER A 40 -2.65 -0.31 2.47
C SER A 40 -3.79 0.59 2.03
N THR A 41 -3.69 1.88 2.31
CA THR A 41 -4.59 2.90 1.76
C THR A 41 -3.74 4.04 1.24
N SER A 42 -3.87 4.38 -0.04
CA SER A 42 -3.27 5.58 -0.63
C SER A 42 -4.37 6.50 -1.12
N VAL A 43 -4.17 7.81 -0.95
CA VAL A 43 -5.08 8.85 -1.42
C VAL A 43 -4.29 9.76 -2.34
N PHE A 44 -4.82 9.99 -3.54
CA PHE A 44 -4.20 10.82 -4.56
C PHE A 44 -5.15 11.91 -5.06
N GLU A 45 -4.59 13.01 -5.55
CA GLU A 45 -5.33 14.08 -6.24
C GLU A 45 -5.98 13.60 -7.55
N SER A 46 -5.44 12.57 -8.18
CA SER A 46 -5.92 12.06 -9.47
C SER A 46 -6.01 10.52 -9.50
N GLU A 47 -6.92 10.01 -10.32
CA GLU A 47 -7.04 8.58 -10.61
C GLU A 47 -5.74 8.01 -11.19
N ALA A 48 -5.07 8.76 -12.07
CA ALA A 48 -3.79 8.34 -12.66
C ALA A 48 -2.70 8.11 -11.59
N GLY A 49 -2.64 8.95 -10.54
CA GLY A 49 -1.73 8.75 -9.40
C GLY A 49 -2.06 7.47 -8.62
N ALA A 50 -3.35 7.21 -8.38
CA ALA A 50 -3.81 6.00 -7.72
C ALA A 50 -3.50 4.73 -8.54
N GLU A 51 -3.71 4.76 -9.86
CA GLU A 51 -3.36 3.67 -10.77
C GLU A 51 -1.85 3.38 -10.80
N GLU A 52 -1.03 4.42 -10.82
CA GLU A 52 0.43 4.25 -10.75
C GLU A 52 0.85 3.63 -9.42
N SER A 53 0.25 4.08 -8.31
CA SER A 53 0.47 3.46 -7.00
C SER A 53 0.12 1.97 -6.99
N ILE A 54 -0.96 1.55 -7.67
CA ILE A 54 -1.36 0.13 -7.76
C ILE A 54 -0.29 -0.68 -8.49
N LYS A 55 0.25 -0.17 -9.61
CA LYS A 55 1.30 -0.84 -10.39
C LYS A 55 2.58 -1.01 -9.56
N GLN A 56 3.02 0.06 -8.89
CA GLN A 56 4.20 0.03 -8.03
C GLN A 56 4.01 -0.91 -6.84
N ALA A 57 2.83 -0.91 -6.21
CA ALA A 57 2.51 -1.80 -5.10
C ALA A 57 2.55 -3.27 -5.53
N ALA A 58 2.04 -3.61 -6.71
CA ALA A 58 2.05 -4.98 -7.23
C ALA A 58 3.49 -5.50 -7.40
N VAL A 59 4.38 -4.68 -7.96
CA VAL A 59 5.82 -4.98 -8.08
C VAL A 59 6.46 -5.14 -6.70
N PHE A 60 6.24 -4.18 -5.81
CA PHE A 60 6.82 -4.19 -4.48
C PHE A 60 6.40 -5.42 -3.66
N VAL A 61 5.10 -5.76 -3.67
CA VAL A 61 4.56 -6.91 -2.94
C VAL A 61 5.20 -8.21 -3.42
N ARG A 62 5.26 -8.40 -4.74
CA ARG A 62 5.88 -9.59 -5.35
C ARG A 62 7.34 -9.73 -4.93
N ASP A 63 8.10 -8.64 -4.97
CA ASP A 63 9.56 -8.70 -4.82
C ASP A 63 10.00 -8.66 -3.35
N ASN A 64 9.22 -8.05 -2.45
CA ASN A 64 9.66 -7.75 -1.07
C ASN A 64 8.78 -8.35 0.02
N LEU A 65 7.50 -8.64 -0.26
CA LEU A 65 6.52 -9.06 0.75
C LEU A 65 5.92 -10.45 0.51
N ALA A 66 6.24 -11.12 -0.60
CA ALA A 66 5.66 -12.42 -0.94
C ALA A 66 5.83 -13.49 0.15
N SER A 67 6.93 -13.45 0.91
CA SER A 67 7.17 -14.36 2.04
C SER A 67 6.31 -14.07 3.29
N LEU A 68 5.75 -12.87 3.40
CA LEU A 68 4.93 -12.41 4.52
C LEU A 68 3.43 -12.41 4.19
N LEU A 69 3.08 -12.34 2.90
CA LEU A 69 1.71 -12.25 2.39
C LEU A 69 1.37 -13.53 1.61
N PRO A 70 0.78 -14.55 2.27
CA PRO A 70 0.54 -15.86 1.65
C PRO A 70 -0.52 -15.86 0.55
N ASN A 71 -1.36 -14.81 0.53
CA ASN A 71 -2.43 -14.65 -0.45
C ASN A 71 -2.19 -13.35 -1.24
N PRO A 72 -2.57 -13.32 -2.54
CA PRO A 72 -2.59 -12.09 -3.30
C PRO A 72 -3.45 -11.02 -2.61
N PRO A 73 -3.04 -9.74 -2.66
CA PRO A 73 -3.87 -8.66 -2.15
C PRO A 73 -5.12 -8.49 -3.01
N GLN A 74 -6.23 -8.10 -2.39
CA GLN A 74 -7.37 -7.53 -3.10
C GLN A 74 -7.12 -6.03 -3.28
N VAL A 75 -7.32 -5.54 -4.50
CA VAL A 75 -7.11 -4.13 -4.85
C VAL A 75 -8.46 -3.50 -5.19
N MET A 76 -8.71 -2.32 -4.63
CA MET A 76 -9.90 -1.51 -4.90
C MET A 76 -9.51 -0.03 -5.04
N SER A 77 -10.23 0.70 -5.89
CA SER A 77 -10.08 2.14 -6.10
C SER A 77 -11.45 2.81 -6.18
N GLY A 78 -11.50 4.11 -5.84
CA GLY A 78 -12.73 4.89 -5.84
C GLY A 78 -12.49 6.33 -5.39
N GLN A 79 -13.53 7.16 -5.49
CA GLN A 79 -13.46 8.56 -5.06
C GLN A 79 -13.66 8.69 -3.55
N VAL A 80 -12.87 9.57 -2.92
CA VAL A 80 -13.10 9.98 -1.53
C VAL A 80 -14.31 10.91 -1.49
N VAL A 81 -15.41 10.47 -0.88
CA VAL A 81 -16.67 11.24 -0.79
C VAL A 81 -16.86 11.95 0.56
N ALA A 82 -16.03 11.65 1.56
CA ALA A 82 -16.00 12.32 2.85
C ALA A 82 -14.61 12.16 3.50
N SER A 83 -14.12 13.20 4.17
CA SER A 83 -12.90 13.21 5.00
C SER A 83 -13.01 14.31 6.05
N ALA A 84 -12.25 14.24 7.15
CA ALA A 84 -12.24 15.21 8.25
C ALA A 84 -10.83 15.75 8.49
#